data_AF-A0A530BLL5-F1
#
_entry.id   AF-A0A530BLL5-F1
#
_cell.length_a   1.000
_cell.length_b   1.000
_cell.length_c   1.000
_cell.angle_alpha   90.00
_cell.angle_beta   90.00
_cell.angle_gamma   90.00
#
_symmetry.space_group_name_H-M   'P 1'
#
loop_
_entity.id
_entity.type
_entity.pdbx_description
1 polymer ?
#
loop_
_entity_poly.entity_id
_entity_poly.type
_entity_poly.pdbx_seq_one_letter_code
_entity_poly.pdbx_strand_id
1 'polypeptide(L)' 'VLEAIYAAFAEGWTDPAGTETRRRNLATEGIWLGRLAASLMPDEPEAVGLLALMLFAEARRAARRSPEGDFVPLAE' A
#
# COMPACT_ATOMS: atom_id res chain seq x y z
N VAL A 1 0.70 -14.54 -8.10
CA VAL A 1 -0.09 -14.20 -6.88
C VAL A 1 0.37 -12.89 -6.26
N LEU A 2 1.65 -12.78 -5.86
CA LEU A 2 2.21 -11.56 -5.28
C LEU A 2 1.99 -10.31 -6.15
N GLU A 3 2.14 -10.44 -7.47
CA GLU A 3 1.84 -9.36 -8.42
C GLU A 3 0.38 -8.88 -8.36
N ALA A 4 -0.59 -9.79 -8.20
CA ALA A 4 -2.00 -9.42 -8.08
C ALA A 4 -2.30 -8.74 -6.74
N ILE A 5 -1.65 -9.17 -5.66
CA ILE A 5 -1.72 -8.49 -4.35
C ILE A 5 -1.17 -7.07 -4.47
N TYR A 6 -0.01 -6.91 -5.11
CA TYR A 6 0.58 -5.61 -5.36
C TYR A 6 -0.30 -4.72 -6.24
N ALA A 7 -0.89 -5.27 -7.30
CA ALA A 7 -1.79 -4.52 -8.19
C ALA A 7 -3.03 -4.00 -7.44
N ALA A 8 -3.64 -4.82 -6.59
CA ALA A 8 -4.75 -4.40 -5.74
C ALA A 8 -4.35 -3.26 -4.78
N PHE A 9 -3.18 -3.39 -4.16
CA PHE A 9 -2.62 -2.32 -3.32
C PHE A 9 -2.38 -1.03 -4.12
N ALA A 10 -1.70 -1.12 -5.27
CA ALA A 10 -1.32 0.02 -6.10
C ALA A 10 -2.54 0.80 -6.61
N GLU A 11 -3.60 0.09 -7.02
CA GLU A 11 -4.86 0.72 -7.44
C GLU A 11 -5.49 1.53 -6.30
N GLY A 12 -5.52 0.98 -5.09
CA GLY A 12 -6.02 1.69 -3.90
C GLY A 12 -5.09 2.79 -3.37
N TRP A 13 -3.79 2.68 -3.65
CA TRP A 13 -2.73 3.61 -3.26
C TRP A 13 -2.68 4.87 -4.14
N THR A 14 -3.19 4.76 -5.38
CA THR A 14 -3.19 5.85 -6.37
C THR A 14 -4.22 6.94 -6.07
N ASP A 15 -5.13 6.72 -5.10
CA ASP A 15 -6.04 7.75 -4.56
C ASP A 15 -5.50 8.34 -3.23
N PRO A 16 -4.65 9.38 -3.28
CA PRO A 16 -4.07 10.02 -2.10
C PRO A 16 -5.08 10.87 -1.32
N ALA A 17 -6.13 11.39 -1.97
CA ALA A 17 -7.17 12.16 -1.29
C ALA A 17 -8.20 11.25 -0.59
N GLY A 18 -8.20 9.96 -0.96
CA GLY A 18 -9.15 8.98 -0.48
C GLY A 18 -10.59 9.32 -0.87
N THR A 19 -10.80 10.21 -1.84
CA THR A 19 -12.12 10.72 -2.21
C THR A 19 -13.03 9.59 -2.70
N GLU A 20 -12.46 8.46 -3.14
CA GLU A 20 -13.20 7.26 -3.47
C GLU A 20 -13.01 6.16 -2.43
N THR A 21 -14.01 5.98 -1.56
CA THR A 21 -14.07 4.93 -0.53
C THR A 21 -13.77 3.53 -1.09
N ARG A 22 -14.21 3.26 -2.32
CA ARG A 22 -13.98 1.97 -3.00
C ARG A 22 -12.50 1.69 -3.24
N ARG A 23 -11.71 2.70 -3.64
CA ARG A 23 -10.26 2.55 -3.87
C ARG A 23 -9.49 2.46 -2.55
N ARG A 24 -9.86 3.23 -1.52
CA ARG A 24 -9.27 3.10 -0.18
C ARG A 24 -9.40 1.69 0.39
N ASN A 25 -10.52 1.03 0.12
CA ASN A 25 -10.73 -0.35 0.52
C ASN A 25 -9.68 -1.29 -0.10
N LEU A 26 -9.37 -1.15 -1.40
CA LEU A 26 -8.41 -2.00 -2.10
C LEU A 26 -6.98 -1.94 -1.55
N ALA A 27 -6.49 -0.77 -1.12
CA ALA A 27 -5.16 -0.67 -0.49
C ALA A 27 -5.11 -1.46 0.83
N THR A 28 -6.16 -1.33 1.64
CA THR A 28 -6.28 -2.02 2.92
C THR A 28 -6.37 -3.54 2.72
N GLU A 29 -7.19 -3.98 1.76
CA GLU A 29 -7.33 -5.40 1.40
C GLU A 29 -6.04 -5.96 0.80
N GLY A 30 -5.31 -5.18 -0.01
CA GLY A 30 -3.99 -5.56 -0.51
C GLY A 30 -3.00 -5.81 0.63
N ILE A 31 -2.95 -4.93 1.63
CA ILE A 31 -2.14 -5.13 2.85
C ILE A 31 -2.57 -6.37 3.61
N TRP A 32 -3.87 -6.59 3.76
CA TRP A 32 -4.40 -7.79 4.42
C TRP A 32 -3.95 -9.07 3.71
N LEU A 33 -4.08 -9.14 2.38
CA LEU A 33 -3.60 -10.25 1.56
C LEU A 33 -2.08 -10.44 1.66
N GLY A 34 -1.31 -9.35 1.68
CA GLY A 34 0.14 -9.40 1.87
C GLY A 34 0.53 -9.99 3.24
N ARG A 35 -0.18 -9.62 4.31
CA ARG A 35 0.01 -10.20 5.65
C ARG A 35 -0.33 -11.69 5.67
N LEU A 36 -1.43 -12.07 5.04
CA LEU A 36 -1.82 -13.47 4.92
C LEU A 36 -0.76 -14.28 4.18
N ALA A 37 -0.30 -13.81 3.02
CA ALA A 37 0.73 -14.47 2.23
C ALA A 37 2.05 -14.64 3.02
N ALA A 38 2.53 -13.57 3.66
CA ALA A 38 3.74 -13.64 4.49
C ALA A 38 3.59 -14.57 5.71
N SER A 39 2.37 -14.70 6.27
CA SER A 39 2.12 -15.64 7.38
C SER A 39 2.11 -17.11 6.95
N LEU A 40 1.70 -17.39 5.70
CA LEU A 40 1.66 -18.74 5.15
C LEU A 40 3.04 -19.18 4.62
N MET A 41 3.91 -18.23 4.28
CA MET A 41 5.24 -18.47 3.70
C MET A 41 6.29 -17.56 4.38
N PRO A 42 6.57 -17.75 5.69
CA PRO A 42 7.45 -16.85 6.43
C PRO A 42 8.91 -16.86 5.95
N ASP A 43 9.34 -17.95 5.32
CA ASP A 43 10.70 -18.11 4.78
C ASP A 43 10.83 -17.65 3.33
N GLU A 44 9.74 -17.19 2.68
CA GLU A 44 9.75 -16.68 1.30
C GLU A 44 10.09 -15.19 1.29
N PRO A 45 11.29 -14.80 0.83
CA PRO A 45 11.75 -13.42 0.94
C PRO A 45 10.92 -12.44 0.09
N GLU A 46 10.39 -12.86 -1.05
CA GLU A 46 9.54 -12.05 -1.92
C GLU A 46 8.22 -11.68 -1.26
N ALA A 47 7.61 -12.59 -0.50
CA ALA A 47 6.35 -12.34 0.21
C ALA A 47 6.55 -11.33 1.35
N VAL A 48 7.61 -11.50 2.14
CA VAL A 48 7.98 -10.58 3.23
C VAL A 48 8.39 -9.21 2.67
N GLY A 49 9.20 -9.19 1.61
CA GLY A 49 9.66 -7.98 0.95
C GLY A 49 8.51 -7.16 0.35
N LEU A 50 7.55 -7.81 -0.31
CA LEU A 50 6.37 -7.15 -0.83
C LEU A 50 5.54 -6.50 0.29
N LEU A 51 5.29 -7.22 1.38
CA LEU A 51 4.55 -6.67 2.52
C LEU A 51 5.29 -5.48 3.14
N ALA A 52 6.61 -5.56 3.29
CA ALA A 52 7.43 -4.46 3.81
C ALA A 52 7.31 -3.20 2.93
N LEU A 53 7.40 -3.35 1.61
CA LEU A 53 7.25 -2.26 0.64
C LEU A 53 5.86 -1.59 0.76
N MET A 54 4.80 -2.39 0.80
CA MET A 54 3.42 -1.88 0.88
C MET A 54 3.17 -1.14 2.20
N LEU A 55 3.68 -1.67 3.32
CA LEU A 55 3.57 -1.02 4.63
C LEU A 55 4.39 0.28 4.69
N PHE A 56 5.58 0.29 4.09
CA PHE A 56 6.40 1.50 3.99
C PHE A 56 5.68 2.59 3.20
N ALA A 57 5.10 2.24 2.05
CA ALA A 57 4.27 3.15 1.27
C ALA A 57 3.11 3.67 2.13
N GLU A 58 2.29 2.79 2.69
CA GLU A 58 1.09 3.14 3.47
C GLU A 58 1.39 4.05 4.67
N ALA A 59 2.52 3.85 5.37
CA ALA A 59 2.94 4.70 6.48
C ALA A 59 3.09 6.19 6.08
N ARG A 60 3.43 6.46 4.80
CA ARG A 60 3.57 7.83 4.28
C ARG A 60 2.25 8.43 3.77
N ARG A 61 1.13 7.69 3.74
CA ARG A 61 -0.11 8.12 3.05
C ARG A 61 -0.55 9.52 3.41
N ALA A 62 -0.64 9.80 4.71
CA ALA A 62 -1.09 11.09 5.23
C ALA A 62 -0.12 12.24 4.93
N ALA A 63 1.17 11.95 4.73
CA ALA A 63 2.21 12.95 4.48
C ALA A 63 2.42 13.26 2.98
N ARG A 64 1.71 12.58 2.06
CA ARG A 64 1.79 12.83 0.60
C ARG A 64 1.07 14.10 0.15
N ARG A 65 0.21 14.66 1.00
CA ARG A 65 -0.61 15.84 0.72
C ARG A 65 -0.48 16.85 1.85
N SER A 66 -0.36 18.12 1.52
CA SER A 66 -0.47 19.21 2.50
C SER A 66 -1.93 19.36 2.97
N PRO A 67 -2.21 20.13 4.03
CA PRO A 67 -3.58 20.49 4.43
C PRO A 67 -4.40 21.14 3.29
N GLU A 68 -3.73 21.82 2.37
CA GLU A 68 -4.32 22.48 1.18
C GLU A 68 -4.51 21.51 0.00
N GLY A 69 -4.04 20.27 0.15
CA GLY A 69 -4.16 19.23 -0.88
C GLY A 69 -3.01 19.20 -1.88
N ASP A 70 -1.94 19.96 -1.68
CA ASP A 70 -0.78 19.97 -2.57
C ASP A 70 0.08 18.72 -2.41
N PHE A 71 0.70 18.24 -3.48
CA PHE A 71 1.60 17.09 -3.41
C PHE A 71 2.89 17.44 -2.65
N VAL A 72 3.24 16.61 -1.66
CA VAL A 72 4.47 16.73 -0.88
C VAL A 72 5.47 15.65 -1.32
N PRO A 73 6.57 16.00 -2.02
CA PRO A 73 7.58 15.03 -2.45
C PRO A 73 8.33 14.42 -1.25
N LEU A 74 9.07 13.33 -1.48
CA LEU A 74 10.09 12.91 -0.52
C LEU A 74 11.21 13.96 -0.52
N ALA A 75 11.74 14.28 0.66
CA ALA A 75 13.00 15.00 0.74
C ALA A 75 14.13 14.07 0.27
N GLU A 76 15.10 14.63 -0.47
CA GLU A 76 16.34 13.95 -0.87
C GLU A 76 17.23 13.63 0.35
#